data_AF-A0A2T1EB47-F1
#
_entry.id   AF-A0A2T1EB47-F1
#
_cell.length_a   1.000
_cell.length_b   1.000
_cell.length_c   1.000
_cell.angle_alpha   90.00
_cell.angle_beta   90.00
_cell.angle_gamma   90.00
#
_symmetry.space_group_name_H-M   'P 1'
#
loop_
_entity.id
_entity.type
_entity.pdbx_description
1 polymer ?
#
loop_
_entity_poly.entity_id
_entity_poly.type
_entity_poly.pdbx_seq_one_letter_code
_entity_poly.pdbx_strand_id
1 'polypeptide(L)'
;MTLAYADAPKQPHAKLQLAPAVRSSIIVLQPSESLNQTNSLEFQLALETALEQALEGVIVDLLWVDSTDDYGIAALVVGMQRAATLGKFLSFQSMHANDQLALEAAWAQQQEMSAGAWTHTFSSDLESFLDVFTHG
;
A
#
# COMPACT_ATOMS: atom_id res chain seq x y z
N MET A 1 -2.32 2.19 -76.98
CA MET A 1 -2.54 1.10 -76.00
C MET A 1 -1.59 1.40 -74.84
N THR A 2 -2.13 1.95 -73.75
CA THR A 2 -1.38 2.67 -72.71
C THR A 2 -1.19 1.77 -71.50
N LEU A 3 0.06 1.57 -71.05
CA LEU A 3 0.36 0.86 -69.81
C LEU A 3 0.31 1.84 -68.63
N ALA A 4 -0.64 1.63 -67.73
CA ALA A 4 -0.81 2.41 -66.51
C ALA A 4 0.20 1.95 -65.44
N TYR A 5 0.96 2.90 -64.89
CA TYR A 5 1.71 2.74 -63.64
C TYR A 5 0.70 2.61 -62.49
N ALA A 6 0.76 1.49 -61.76
CA ALA A 6 0.01 1.32 -60.52
C ALA A 6 0.87 1.82 -59.34
N ASP A 7 0.31 2.77 -58.61
CA ASP A 7 0.82 3.38 -57.39
C ASP A 7 0.78 2.38 -56.20
N ALA A 8 1.66 2.60 -55.23
CA ALA A 8 2.05 1.68 -54.15
C ALA A 8 0.96 1.38 -53.10
N PRO A 9 1.22 0.43 -52.17
CA PRO A 9 0.75 0.59 -50.80
C PRO A 9 1.94 0.99 -49.90
N LYS A 10 1.96 2.26 -49.48
CA LYS A 10 2.73 2.69 -48.31
C LYS A 10 2.07 2.07 -47.08
N GLN A 11 2.67 1.04 -46.51
CA GLN A 11 2.26 0.54 -45.19
C GLN A 11 2.70 1.56 -44.13
N PRO A 12 1.79 2.15 -43.33
CA PRO A 12 2.19 2.83 -42.13
C PRO A 12 2.58 1.76 -41.10
N HIS A 13 3.86 1.71 -40.72
CA HIS A 13 4.26 1.06 -39.49
C HIS A 13 3.59 1.83 -38.35
N ALA A 14 2.41 1.37 -37.92
CA ALA A 14 1.79 1.84 -36.69
C ALA A 14 2.72 1.43 -35.55
N LYS A 15 3.61 2.35 -35.17
CA LYS A 15 4.40 2.27 -33.96
C LYS A 15 3.37 2.28 -32.82
N LEU A 16 3.10 1.12 -32.23
CA LEU A 16 2.37 1.01 -30.98
C LEU A 16 3.20 1.76 -29.92
N GLN A 17 3.00 3.08 -29.84
CA GLN A 17 3.41 3.85 -28.69
C GLN A 17 2.51 3.38 -27.56
N LEU A 18 3.02 2.49 -26.70
CA LEU A 18 2.46 2.31 -25.38
C LEU A 18 2.49 3.69 -24.74
N ALA A 19 1.32 4.32 -24.61
CA ALA A 19 1.18 5.49 -23.79
C ALA A 19 1.76 5.15 -22.40
N PRO A 20 2.52 6.06 -21.77
CA PRO A 20 3.00 5.81 -20.41
C PRO A 20 1.78 5.43 -19.56
N ALA A 21 1.88 4.31 -18.83
CA ALA A 21 0.82 3.86 -17.95
C ALA A 21 0.43 5.02 -17.04
N VAL A 22 -0.77 5.57 -17.27
CA VAL A 22 -1.24 6.74 -16.53
C VAL A 22 -1.48 6.28 -15.11
N ARG A 23 -0.54 6.57 -14.22
CA ARG A 23 -0.70 6.36 -12.78
C ARG A 23 -1.60 7.46 -12.25
N SER A 24 -2.68 7.08 -11.59
CA SER A 24 -3.54 8.03 -10.88
C SER A 24 -2.76 8.66 -9.73
N SER A 25 -2.93 9.97 -9.52
CA SER A 25 -2.31 10.65 -8.37
C SER A 25 -2.82 10.06 -7.06
N ILE A 26 -4.14 9.93 -6.94
CA ILE A 26 -4.83 9.33 -5.79
C ILE A 26 -5.71 8.19 -6.31
N ILE A 27 -5.73 7.08 -5.57
CA ILE A 27 -6.65 5.96 -5.81
C ILE A 27 -7.63 5.88 -4.65
N VAL A 28 -8.91 5.62 -4.95
CA VAL A 28 -9.96 5.43 -3.94
C VAL A 28 -10.38 3.96 -3.94
N LEU A 29 -10.34 3.33 -2.77
CA LEU A 29 -10.87 2.00 -2.53
C LEU A 29 -12.18 2.12 -1.74
N GLN A 30 -13.20 1.39 -2.18
CA GLN A 30 -14.51 1.36 -1.54
C GLN A 30 -14.90 -0.09 -1.25
N PRO A 31 -14.30 -0.71 -0.20
CA PRO A 31 -14.76 -2.02 0.25
C PRO A 31 -16.23 -1.92 0.67
N SER A 32 -16.94 -3.03 0.53
CA SER A 32 -18.34 -3.16 0.91
C SER A 32 -18.55 -4.35 1.83
N GLU A 33 -19.67 -4.37 2.54
CA GLU A 33 -20.07 -5.42 3.48
C GLU A 33 -19.17 -5.45 4.72
N SER A 34 -18.65 -6.60 5.13
CA SER A 34 -17.79 -6.71 6.30
C SER A 34 -16.31 -6.71 5.91
N LEU A 35 -15.43 -6.15 6.72
CA LEU A 35 -13.99 -6.44 6.67
C LEU A 35 -13.66 -7.45 7.78
N ASN A 36 -13.55 -8.72 7.41
CA ASN A 36 -13.43 -9.81 8.38
C ASN A 36 -12.37 -10.85 7.98
N GLN A 37 -12.19 -11.90 8.80
CA GLN A 37 -11.24 -12.98 8.53
C GLN A 37 -11.33 -13.58 7.11
N THR A 38 -12.51 -13.60 6.50
CA THR A 38 -12.75 -14.26 5.20
C THR A 38 -12.19 -13.44 4.04
N ASN A 39 -12.20 -12.11 4.13
CA ASN A 39 -11.84 -11.21 3.02
C ASN A 39 -10.71 -10.22 3.35
N SER A 40 -10.22 -10.19 4.59
CA SER A 40 -9.14 -9.30 5.03
C SER A 40 -7.87 -9.44 4.19
N LEU A 41 -7.51 -10.67 3.79
CA LEU A 41 -6.34 -10.91 2.95
C LEU A 41 -6.51 -10.34 1.53
N GLU A 42 -7.68 -10.53 0.93
CA GLU A 42 -7.97 -9.99 -0.41
C GLU A 42 -7.96 -8.46 -0.37
N PHE A 43 -8.61 -7.87 0.64
CA PHE A 43 -8.59 -6.43 0.86
C PHE A 43 -7.17 -5.89 1.08
N GLN A 44 -6.35 -6.57 1.88
CA GLN A 44 -4.96 -6.19 2.11
C GLN A 44 -4.17 -6.14 0.79
N LEU A 45 -4.27 -7.18 -0.03
CA LEU A 45 -3.58 -7.24 -1.33
C LEU A 45 -4.05 -6.12 -2.28
N ALA A 46 -5.35 -5.82 -2.29
CA ALA A 46 -5.90 -4.72 -3.07
C ALA A 46 -5.37 -3.36 -2.58
N LEU A 47 -5.29 -3.16 -1.27
CA LEU A 47 -4.76 -1.94 -0.66
C LEU A 47 -3.27 -1.75 -0.95
N GLU A 48 -2.46 -2.79 -0.80
CA GLU A 48 -1.04 -2.74 -1.13
C GLU A 48 -0.80 -2.45 -2.62
N THR A 49 -1.59 -3.10 -3.49
CA THR A 49 -1.52 -2.86 -4.96
C THR A 49 -1.90 -1.42 -5.30
N ALA A 50 -2.97 -0.88 -4.70
CA ALA A 50 -3.38 0.50 -4.89
C ALA A 50 -2.28 1.47 -4.40
N LEU A 51 -1.67 1.19 -3.25
CA LEU A 51 -0.55 1.97 -2.72
C LEU A 51 0.65 1.93 -3.65
N GLU A 52 0.94 0.83 -4.35
CA GLU A 52 2.03 0.78 -5.32
C GLU A 52 1.74 1.60 -6.59
N GLN A 53 0.48 1.57 -7.05
CA GLN A 53 0.06 2.20 -8.30
C GLN A 53 -0.17 3.72 -8.17
N ALA A 54 -0.68 4.19 -7.03
CA ALA A 54 -0.93 5.61 -6.80
C ALA A 54 0.37 6.42 -6.81
N LEU A 55 0.36 7.65 -7.32
CA LEU A 55 1.55 8.51 -7.23
C LEU A 55 1.71 9.11 -5.83
N GLU A 56 0.62 9.58 -5.23
CA GLU A 56 0.62 10.32 -3.96
C GLU A 56 0.06 9.49 -2.81
N GLY A 57 -1.05 8.78 -3.01
CA GLY A 57 -1.66 8.02 -1.93
C GLY A 57 -3.01 7.39 -2.24
N VAL A 58 -3.58 6.78 -1.20
CA VAL A 58 -4.84 6.03 -1.27
C VAL A 58 -5.83 6.56 -0.25
N ILE A 59 -7.09 6.63 -0.65
CA ILE A 59 -8.23 6.84 0.25
C ILE A 59 -9.01 5.54 0.32
N VAL A 60 -9.28 5.04 1.52
CA VAL A 60 -10.18 3.92 1.75
C VAL A 60 -11.46 4.49 2.33
N ASP A 61 -12.54 4.48 1.55
CA ASP A 61 -13.86 4.93 1.98
C ASP A 61 -14.68 3.74 2.49
N LEU A 62 -14.94 3.73 3.79
CA LEU A 62 -15.57 2.65 4.54
C LEU A 62 -17.08 2.85 4.70
N LEU A 63 -17.70 3.75 3.92
CA LEU A 63 -19.13 4.08 4.03
C LEU A 63 -20.03 2.85 3.90
N TRP A 64 -19.62 1.88 3.08
CA TRP A 64 -20.36 0.65 2.80
C TRP A 64 -19.87 -0.54 3.61
N VAL A 65 -19.02 -0.30 4.62
CA VAL A 65 -18.55 -1.32 5.54
C VAL A 65 -19.44 -1.36 6.77
N ASP A 66 -20.14 -2.48 6.96
CA ASP A 66 -21.10 -2.68 8.05
C ASP A 66 -20.41 -3.09 9.36
N SER A 67 -19.28 -3.79 9.27
CA SER A 67 -18.55 -4.29 10.44
C SER A 67 -17.09 -4.60 10.11
N THR A 68 -16.20 -4.34 11.05
CA THR A 68 -14.78 -4.72 10.97
C THR A 68 -14.41 -5.60 12.17
N ASP A 69 -13.78 -6.74 11.94
CA ASP A 69 -13.20 -7.57 13.01
C ASP A 69 -11.70 -7.32 13.17
N ASP A 70 -11.06 -8.05 14.10
CA ASP A 70 -9.62 -7.91 14.38
C ASP A 70 -8.74 -8.21 13.14
N TYR A 71 -9.17 -9.08 12.23
CA TYR A 71 -8.45 -9.35 10.98
C TYR A 71 -8.59 -8.20 9.99
N GLY A 72 -9.79 -7.59 9.93
CA GLY A 72 -10.01 -6.36 9.17
C GLY A 72 -9.14 -5.21 9.68
N ILE A 73 -9.10 -4.99 11.00
CA ILE A 73 -8.24 -3.98 11.63
C ILE A 73 -6.76 -4.26 11.34
N ALA A 74 -6.32 -5.52 11.46
CA ALA A 74 -4.95 -5.91 11.14
C ALA A 74 -4.58 -5.60 9.68
N ALA A 75 -5.48 -5.85 8.72
CA ALA A 75 -5.25 -5.53 7.31
C ALA A 75 -5.09 -4.01 7.09
N LEU A 76 -5.88 -3.18 7.79
CA LEU A 76 -5.74 -1.71 7.75
C LEU A 76 -4.39 -1.26 8.32
N VAL A 77 -3.96 -1.85 9.44
CA VAL A 77 -2.64 -1.59 10.05
C VAL A 77 -1.51 -1.94 9.08
N VAL A 78 -1.56 -3.10 8.43
CA VAL A 78 -0.55 -3.48 7.42
C VAL A 78 -0.53 -2.46 6.27
N GLY A 79 -1.70 -2.00 5.82
CA GLY A 79 -1.82 -0.91 4.86
C GLY A 79 -1.12 0.38 5.32
N MET A 80 -1.27 0.77 6.58
CA MET A 80 -0.58 1.94 7.16
C MET A 80 0.94 1.75 7.16
N GLN A 81 1.44 0.57 7.53
CA GLN A 81 2.87 0.26 7.46
C GLN A 81 3.40 0.34 6.03
N ARG A 82 2.64 -0.18 5.07
CA ARG A 82 3.01 -0.15 3.65
C ARG A 82 3.05 1.28 3.13
N ALA A 83 2.04 2.09 3.45
CA ALA A 83 1.99 3.50 3.07
C ALA A 83 3.17 4.29 3.64
N ALA A 84 3.49 4.09 4.93
CA ALA A 84 4.65 4.70 5.57
C ALA A 84 5.97 4.28 4.91
N THR A 85 6.13 2.99 4.60
CA THR A 85 7.31 2.45 3.90
C THR A 85 7.48 3.07 2.50
N LEU A 86 6.37 3.31 1.80
CA LEU A 86 6.37 3.89 0.45
C LEU A 86 6.42 5.43 0.45
N GLY A 87 6.33 6.09 1.61
CA GLY A 87 6.25 7.54 1.71
C GLY A 87 4.98 8.13 1.10
N LYS A 88 3.88 7.38 1.12
CA LYS A 88 2.58 7.77 0.54
C LYS A 88 1.57 8.05 1.64
N PHE A 89 0.61 8.92 1.34
CA PHE A 89 -0.49 9.14 2.28
C PHE A 89 -1.51 8.00 2.18
N LEU A 90 -2.12 7.67 3.33
CA LEU A 90 -3.25 6.76 3.43
C LEU A 90 -4.28 7.42 4.34
N SER A 91 -5.53 7.49 3.89
CA SER A 91 -6.64 8.06 4.66
C SER A 91 -7.81 7.09 4.69
N PHE A 92 -8.37 6.88 5.88
CA PHE A 92 -9.62 6.14 6.06
C PHE A 92 -10.77 7.13 6.23
N GLN A 93 -11.79 7.03 5.39
CA GLN A 93 -12.98 7.87 5.40
C GLN A 93 -14.20 7.05 5.82
N SER A 94 -15.20 7.71 6.42
CA SER A 94 -16.46 7.09 6.82
C SER A 94 -16.34 5.91 7.78
N MET A 95 -15.22 5.80 8.52
CA MET A 95 -14.99 4.73 9.48
C MET A 95 -15.90 4.88 10.72
N HIS A 96 -16.43 3.76 11.22
CA HIS A 96 -17.17 3.75 12.48
C HIS A 96 -16.26 4.10 13.67
N ALA A 97 -16.77 4.84 14.65
CA ALA A 97 -15.96 5.33 15.77
C ALA A 97 -15.30 4.21 16.59
N ASN A 98 -15.96 3.05 16.73
CA ASN A 98 -15.38 1.89 17.42
C ASN A 98 -14.21 1.29 16.64
N ASP A 99 -14.35 1.16 15.32
CA ASP A 99 -13.30 0.65 14.43
C ASP A 99 -12.11 1.62 14.40
N GLN A 100 -12.37 2.93 14.46
CA GLN A 100 -11.33 3.95 14.57
C GLN A 100 -10.51 3.79 15.86
N LEU A 101 -11.18 3.62 17.01
CA LEU A 101 -10.49 3.40 18.28
C LEU A 101 -9.67 2.09 18.26
N ALA A 102 -10.22 1.03 17.68
CA ALA A 102 -9.51 -0.24 17.53
C ALA A 102 -8.27 -0.11 16.63
N LEU A 103 -8.40 0.61 15.51
CA LEU A 103 -7.29 0.88 14.60
C LEU A 103 -6.20 1.72 15.24
N GLU A 104 -6.56 2.79 15.95
CA GLU A 104 -5.61 3.65 16.66
C GLU A 104 -4.85 2.87 17.74
N ALA A 105 -5.55 2.04 18.53
CA ALA A 105 -4.94 1.18 19.53
C ALA A 105 -3.97 0.16 18.91
N ALA A 106 -4.40 -0.54 17.85
CA ALA A 106 -3.57 -1.51 17.14
C ALA A 106 -2.33 -0.85 16.51
N TRP A 107 -2.49 0.35 15.94
CA TRP A 107 -1.39 1.11 15.37
C TRP A 107 -0.38 1.57 16.42
N ALA A 108 -0.84 2.05 17.58
CA ALA A 108 0.04 2.43 18.68
C ALA A 108 0.86 1.23 19.18
N GLN A 109 0.21 0.09 19.38
CA GLN A 109 0.87 -1.15 19.80
C GLN A 109 1.94 -1.59 18.78
N GLN A 110 1.64 -1.51 17.49
CA GLN A 110 2.58 -1.86 16.42
C GLN A 110 3.82 -0.95 16.40
N GLN A 111 3.63 0.35 16.65
CA GLN A 111 4.74 1.30 16.75
C GLN A 111 5.61 1.02 17.97
N GLU A 112 5.02 0.70 19.12
CA GLU A 112 5.75 0.35 20.34
C GLU A 112 6.60 -0.90 20.15
N MET A 113 6.05 -1.96 19.54
CA MET A 113 6.80 -3.17 19.20
C MET A 113 7.97 -2.87 18.27
N SER A 114 7.78 -2.00 17.28
CA SER A 114 8.83 -1.62 16.32
C SER A 114 9.92 -0.78 16.98
N ALA A 115 9.54 0.15 17.87
CA ALA A 115 10.48 1.00 18.62
C ALA A 115 11.28 0.18 19.65
N GLY A 116 10.62 -0.74 20.37
CA GLY A 116 11.27 -1.65 21.32
C GLY A 116 12.27 -2.60 20.66
N ALA A 117 11.99 -3.05 19.43
CA ALA A 117 12.94 -3.85 18.66
C ALA A 117 14.22 -3.06 18.30
N TRP A 118 14.08 -1.77 17.96
CA TRP A 118 15.21 -0.88 17.69
C TRP A 118 16.07 -0.63 18.93
N THR A 119 15.45 -0.34 20.08
CA THR A 119 16.20 -0.08 21.31
C THR A 119 16.99 -1.30 21.76
N HIS A 120 16.42 -2.51 21.63
CA HIS A 120 17.10 -3.74 22.01
C HIS A 120 18.23 -4.10 21.04
N THR A 121 18.01 -3.97 19.73
CA THR A 121 19.05 -4.30 18.72
C THR A 121 20.23 -3.35 18.84
N PHE A 122 19.97 -2.04 18.94
CA PHE A 122 21.02 -1.04 19.12
C PHE A 122 21.78 -1.22 20.45
N SER A 123 21.07 -1.55 21.54
CA SER A 123 21.72 -1.81 22.82
C SER A 123 22.65 -3.02 22.75
N SER A 124 22.23 -4.12 22.12
CA SER A 124 23.05 -5.31 21.98
C SER A 124 24.28 -5.10 21.07
N ASP A 125 24.13 -4.36 19.97
CA ASP A 125 25.25 -4.02 19.08
C ASP A 125 26.28 -3.11 19.77
N LEU A 126 25.81 -2.14 20.55
CA LEU A 126 26.67 -1.25 21.32
C LEU A 126 27.41 -2.01 22.44
N GLU A 127 26.72 -2.87 23.18
CA GLU A 127 27.34 -3.70 24.23
C GLU A 127 28.40 -4.65 23.63
N SER A 128 28.09 -5.31 22.52
CA SER A 128 29.07 -6.15 21.81
C SER A 128 30.25 -5.34 21.29
N PHE A 129 30.05 -4.11 20.82
CA PHE A 129 31.14 -3.23 20.40
C PHE A 129 32.03 -2.85 21.58
N LEU A 130 31.46 -2.49 22.72
CA LEU A 130 32.22 -2.09 23.92
C LEU A 130 33.01 -3.26 24.52
N ASP A 131 32.48 -4.49 24.50
CA ASP A 131 33.18 -5.69 24.98
C ASP A 131 34.46 -6.00 24.19
N VAL A 132 34.52 -5.64 22.91
CA VAL A 132 35.71 -5.79 22.06
C VAL A 132 36.85 -4.85 22.49
N PHE A 133 36.54 -3.69 23.09
CA PHE A 133 37.55 -2.73 23.55
C PHE A 133 37.98 -2.93 25.00
N THR A 134 37.21 -3.64 25.80
CA THR A 134 37.50 -3.85 27.23
C THR A 134 38.28 -5.13 27.53
N HIS A 135 38.41 -6.03 26.54
CA HIS A 135 39.15 -7.30 26.67
C HIS A 135 40.41 -7.40 25.76
N GLY A 136 40.91 -6.26 25.26
CA GLY A 136 42.15 -6.14 24.48
C GLY A 136 43.36 -5.69 25.29
#